data_AF-A0A7H4Q379-F1
#
_entry.id   AF-A0A7H4Q379-F1
#
_cell.length_a   1.000
_cell.length_b   1.000
_cell.length_c   1.000
_cell.angle_alpha   90.00
_cell.angle_beta   90.00
_cell.angle_gamma   90.00
#
_symmetry.space_group_name_H-M   'P 1'
#
loop_
_entity.id
_entity.type
_entity.pdbx_description
1 polymer ?
#
loop_
_entity_poly.entity_id
_entity_poly.type
_entity_poly.pdbx_seq_one_letter_code
_entity_poly.pdbx_strand_id
1 'polypeptide(L)'
;MSNSLQKWVGRNRPPRVQITYDVEVGDAVEKRELPMVVGLLADLSGQPATPLPKLKERRFVEIDRDNFDEIMGKIRPRLDLSVPDTMKGEGNLKIELNFDQFSDFHPESLVRQVPRLAKLLEARQQLRDLLGKLDGNDELDSILERIVKDADELKKVQSQAYAGDASQPQQAQQAQQPEQEDAASE
;
A
#
# COMPACT_ATOMS: atom_id res chain seq x y z
N MET A 1 62.41 -40.77 -16.29
CA MET A 1 61.95 -42.06 -15.74
C MET A 1 62.60 -42.25 -14.37
N SER A 2 61.99 -41.73 -13.31
CA SER A 2 62.42 -41.99 -11.92
C SER A 2 61.17 -41.95 -11.05
N ASN A 3 60.58 -43.13 -10.85
CA ASN A 3 59.36 -43.33 -10.10
C ASN A 3 59.48 -42.78 -8.67
N SER A 4 58.55 -41.89 -8.33
CA SER A 4 58.48 -41.15 -7.08
C SER A 4 58.30 -42.07 -5.87
N LEU A 5 59.31 -42.09 -5.00
CA LEU A 5 59.30 -42.68 -3.66
C LEU A 5 58.18 -42.13 -2.74
N GLN A 6 57.52 -41.02 -3.11
CA GLN A 6 56.45 -40.41 -2.31
C GLN A 6 55.15 -41.22 -2.35
N LYS A 7 54.87 -41.97 -3.43
CA LYS A 7 53.68 -42.82 -3.55
C LYS A 7 53.72 -44.04 -2.62
N TRP A 8 54.92 -44.44 -2.18
CA TRP A 8 55.13 -45.58 -1.28
C TRP A 8 54.94 -45.21 0.19
N VAL A 9 55.37 -44.00 0.61
CA VAL A 9 55.22 -43.51 1.99
C VAL A 9 53.77 -43.23 2.37
N GLY A 10 52.92 -42.80 1.42
CA GLY A 10 51.49 -42.57 1.66
C GLY A 10 50.65 -43.80 1.97
N ARG A 11 51.15 -45.03 1.72
CA ARG A 11 50.37 -46.27 1.92
C ARG A 11 50.63 -46.94 3.28
N ASN A 12 51.74 -46.64 3.95
CA ASN A 12 52.16 -47.37 5.15
C ASN A 12 52.28 -46.52 6.42
N ARG A 13 51.87 -45.25 6.39
CA ARG A 13 51.64 -44.37 7.56
C ARG A 13 50.82 -43.12 7.13
N PRO A 14 49.55 -42.96 7.56
CA PRO A 14 48.68 -41.85 7.16
C PRO A 14 49.16 -40.48 7.69
N PRO A 15 48.71 -39.37 7.06
CA PRO A 15 49.59 -38.36 6.48
C PRO A 15 49.85 -37.18 7.42
N ARG A 16 51.05 -36.59 7.32
CA ARG A 16 51.41 -35.37 8.07
C ARG A 16 51.77 -34.19 7.16
N VAL A 17 51.04 -33.97 6.07
CA VAL A 17 50.93 -32.63 5.45
C VAL A 17 49.56 -32.51 4.78
N GLN A 18 48.82 -31.46 5.14
CA GLN A 18 47.55 -31.09 4.56
C GLN A 18 47.75 -30.28 3.28
N ILE A 19 46.90 -30.50 2.27
CA ILE A 19 46.82 -29.62 1.11
C ILE A 19 45.58 -28.75 1.32
N THR A 20 45.81 -27.50 1.70
CA THR A 20 44.77 -26.48 1.78
C THR A 20 44.54 -25.90 0.40
N TYR A 21 43.28 -25.62 0.06
CA TYR A 21 42.93 -24.86 -1.13
C TYR A 21 43.20 -23.39 -0.84
N ASP A 22 44.38 -22.92 -1.25
CA ASP A 22 44.69 -21.50 -1.20
C ASP A 22 44.24 -20.87 -2.51
N VAL A 23 43.05 -20.25 -2.48
CA VAL A 23 42.69 -19.28 -3.51
C VAL A 23 43.39 -17.99 -3.12
N GLU A 24 44.59 -17.81 -3.67
CA GLU A 24 45.09 -16.46 -3.84
C GLU A 24 44.17 -15.75 -4.85
N VAL A 25 43.08 -15.16 -4.34
CA VAL A 25 42.48 -13.99 -4.97
C VAL A 25 43.50 -12.89 -4.77
N GLY A 26 44.56 -12.94 -5.59
CA GLY A 26 45.74 -12.11 -5.45
C GLY A 26 45.32 -10.66 -5.34
N ASP A 27 45.49 -10.11 -4.13
CA ASP A 27 45.65 -8.70 -3.78
C ASP A 27 44.73 -7.70 -4.47
N ALA A 28 43.56 -8.14 -4.96
CA ALA A 28 42.52 -7.25 -5.39
C ALA A 28 41.88 -6.70 -4.12
N VAL A 29 42.51 -5.69 -3.55
CA VAL A 29 41.84 -4.70 -2.71
C VAL A 29 40.67 -4.23 -3.56
N GLU A 30 39.50 -4.82 -3.34
CA GLU A 30 38.24 -4.33 -3.90
C GLU A 30 38.18 -2.88 -3.41
N LYS A 31 38.52 -1.94 -4.30
CA LYS A 31 38.40 -0.51 -4.02
C LYS A 31 36.92 -0.27 -3.78
N ARG A 32 36.51 -0.39 -2.52
CA ARG A 32 35.20 0.04 -2.06
C ARG A 32 35.27 1.55 -2.00
N GLU A 33 35.02 2.14 -3.16
CA GLU A 33 34.82 3.57 -3.28
C GLU A 33 33.58 3.93 -2.47
N LEU A 34 33.64 5.09 -1.81
CA LEU A 34 32.48 5.58 -1.06
C LEU A 34 31.31 5.74 -2.04
N PRO A 35 30.10 5.27 -1.67
CA PRO A 35 28.94 5.46 -2.52
C PRO A 35 28.73 6.96 -2.76
N MET A 36 28.40 7.32 -4.00
CA MET A 36 28.08 8.70 -4.34
C MET A 36 26.72 9.07 -3.72
N VAL A 37 26.75 9.77 -2.59
CA VAL A 37 25.54 10.28 -1.94
C VAL A 37 25.18 11.64 -2.54
N VAL A 38 23.97 11.76 -3.07
CA VAL A 38 23.43 13.01 -3.63
C VAL A 38 22.40 13.58 -2.66
N GLY A 39 22.64 14.81 -2.20
CA GLY A 39 21.67 15.56 -1.39
C GLY A 39 20.71 16.35 -2.27
N LEU A 40 19.41 16.06 -2.18
CA LEU A 40 18.36 16.84 -2.82
C LEU A 40 17.75 17.82 -1.81
N LEU A 41 17.68 19.10 -2.16
CA LEU A 41 16.98 20.13 -1.41
C LEU A 41 15.77 20.61 -2.22
N ALA A 42 14.58 20.24 -1.78
CA ALA A 42 13.32 20.59 -2.43
C ALA A 42 12.20 20.80 -1.39
N ASP A 43 11.16 21.53 -1.77
CA ASP A 43 9.91 21.55 -1.01
C ASP A 43 9.09 20.32 -1.39
N LEU A 44 9.03 19.34 -0.47
CA LEU A 44 8.32 18.08 -0.64
C LEU A 44 6.99 18.03 0.12
N SER A 45 6.72 19.02 0.97
CA SER A 45 5.56 19.04 1.88
C SER A 45 4.32 19.72 1.30
N GLY A 46 4.50 20.59 0.30
CA GLY A 46 3.40 21.33 -0.31
C GLY A 46 2.75 22.30 0.68
N GLN A 47 1.50 22.04 1.04
CA GLN A 47 0.70 22.85 1.97
C GLN A 47 0.37 22.06 3.25
N PRO A 48 1.36 21.83 4.11
CA PRO A 48 1.20 21.00 5.30
C PRO A 48 0.25 21.66 6.30
N ALA A 49 -0.56 20.85 6.97
CA ALA A 49 -1.47 21.32 8.02
C ALA A 49 -0.69 21.83 9.26
N THR A 50 0.51 21.29 9.51
CA THR A 50 1.40 21.71 10.59
C THR A 50 2.62 22.43 10.01
N PRO A 51 2.98 23.62 10.52
CA PRO A 51 4.18 24.31 10.08
C PRO A 51 5.44 23.46 10.26
N LEU A 52 6.29 23.41 9.24
CA LEU A 52 7.55 22.67 9.35
C LEU A 52 8.50 23.35 10.35
N PRO A 53 9.39 22.58 11.00
CA PRO A 53 10.49 23.11 11.79
C PRO A 53 11.35 24.11 11.01
N LYS A 54 12.08 24.96 11.73
CA LYS A 54 13.03 25.89 11.12
C LYS A 54 14.10 25.11 10.35
N LEU A 55 14.61 25.71 9.26
CA LEU A 55 15.58 25.03 8.38
C LEU A 55 16.81 24.49 9.13
N LYS A 56 17.27 25.19 10.18
CA LYS A 56 18.41 24.78 11.01
C LYS A 56 18.19 23.48 11.81
N GLU A 57 16.94 23.14 12.08
CA GLU A 57 16.55 21.95 12.87
C GLU A 57 16.21 20.76 11.96
N ARG A 58 16.11 20.97 10.65
CA ARG A 58 15.80 19.91 9.67
C ARG A 58 17.02 19.05 9.44
N ARG A 59 16.85 17.74 9.57
CA ARG A 59 17.88 16.74 9.27
C ARG A 59 17.66 16.15 7.88
N PHE A 60 18.75 15.79 7.22
CA PHE A 60 18.67 14.97 6.01
C PHE A 60 18.16 13.58 6.38
N VAL A 61 17.27 13.07 5.53
CA VAL A 61 16.75 11.70 5.63
C VAL A 61 17.25 10.97 4.40
N GLU A 62 17.84 9.80 4.61
CA GLU A 62 18.29 8.92 3.53
C GLU A 62 17.07 8.24 2.89
N ILE A 63 16.96 8.37 1.56
CA ILE A 63 15.87 7.78 0.78
C ILE A 63 16.47 6.70 -0.12
N ASP A 64 15.92 5.49 -0.03
CA ASP A 64 16.20 4.34 -0.87
C ASP A 64 14.87 3.75 -1.38
N ARG A 65 14.95 2.75 -2.26
CA ARG A 65 13.79 2.09 -2.88
C ARG A 65 12.90 1.40 -1.85
N ASP A 66 13.48 0.91 -0.76
CA ASP A 66 12.76 0.14 0.25
C ASP A 66 12.08 1.01 1.31
N ASN A 67 12.52 2.26 1.50
CA ASN A 67 12.02 3.15 2.57
C ASN A 67 11.24 4.37 2.05
N PHE A 68 11.03 4.47 0.73
CA PHE A 68 10.41 5.63 0.10
C PHE A 68 9.02 5.93 0.67
N ASP A 69 8.15 4.92 0.76
CA ASP A 69 6.79 5.08 1.26
C ASP A 69 6.77 5.45 2.76
N GLU A 70 7.69 4.89 3.56
CA GLU A 70 7.79 5.24 4.97
C GLU A 70 8.17 6.72 5.15
N ILE A 71 9.09 7.23 4.33
CA ILE A 71 9.52 8.62 4.38
C ILE A 71 8.43 9.54 3.84
N MET A 72 7.75 9.15 2.76
CA MET A 72 6.60 9.89 2.24
C MET A 72 5.50 10.02 3.29
N GLY A 73 5.16 8.93 3.99
CA GLY A 73 4.21 8.94 5.10
C GLY A 73 4.66 9.72 6.33
N LYS A 74 5.95 10.03 6.49
CA LYS A 74 6.45 10.96 7.52
C LYS A 74 6.34 12.42 7.09
N ILE A 75 6.59 12.70 5.81
CA ILE A 75 6.48 14.05 5.24
C ILE A 75 5.00 14.47 5.14
N ARG A 76 4.13 13.52 4.80
CA ARG A 76 2.68 13.69 4.55
C ARG A 76 2.41 14.90 3.66
N PRO A 77 2.84 14.85 2.38
CA PRO A 77 2.54 15.91 1.44
C PRO A 77 1.03 16.16 1.42
N ARG A 78 0.65 17.42 1.62
CA ARG A 78 -0.76 17.84 1.62
C ARG A 78 -0.97 18.91 0.58
N LEU A 79 -2.09 18.81 -0.12
CA LEU A 79 -2.45 19.72 -1.20
C LEU A 79 -3.89 20.20 -1.01
N ASP A 80 -4.04 21.48 -0.68
CA ASP A 80 -5.34 22.16 -0.62
C ASP A 80 -5.46 23.05 -1.87
N LEU A 81 -6.39 22.67 -2.76
CA LEU A 81 -6.58 23.32 -4.05
C LEU A 81 -8.06 23.61 -4.30
N SER A 82 -8.30 24.63 -5.10
CA SER A 82 -9.63 24.97 -5.64
C SER A 82 -9.58 24.79 -7.15
N VAL A 83 -10.30 23.79 -7.66
CA VAL A 83 -10.28 23.39 -9.08
C VAL A 83 -11.65 23.64 -9.70
N PRO A 84 -11.76 24.08 -10.96
CA PRO A 84 -13.05 24.25 -11.62
C PRO A 84 -13.89 22.96 -11.62
N ASP A 85 -15.17 23.06 -11.26
CA ASP A 85 -16.10 21.93 -11.25
C ASP A 85 -16.66 21.67 -12.66
N THR A 86 -16.08 20.68 -13.36
CA THR A 86 -16.52 20.28 -14.70
C THR A 86 -17.86 19.54 -14.72
N MET A 87 -18.39 19.09 -13.57
CA MET A 87 -19.64 18.35 -13.50
C MET A 87 -20.87 19.26 -13.43
N LYS A 88 -20.78 20.37 -12.68
CA LYS A 88 -21.85 21.37 -12.61
C LYS A 88 -21.71 22.46 -13.67
N GLY A 89 -20.53 22.61 -14.27
CA GLY A 89 -20.24 23.64 -15.27
C GLY A 89 -20.04 25.04 -14.68
N GLU A 90 -20.42 25.25 -13.41
CA GLU A 90 -20.27 26.52 -12.69
C GLU A 90 -19.69 26.29 -11.30
N GLY A 91 -18.68 27.09 -10.94
CA GLY A 91 -18.06 27.11 -9.61
C GLY A 91 -16.73 26.34 -9.50
N ASN A 92 -16.11 26.46 -8.33
CA ASN A 92 -14.88 25.75 -7.99
C ASN A 92 -15.15 24.69 -6.91
N LEU A 93 -14.57 23.53 -7.10
CA LEU A 93 -14.52 22.44 -6.13
C LEU A 93 -13.24 22.58 -5.29
N LYS A 94 -13.41 22.78 -3.99
CA LYS A 94 -12.30 22.69 -3.03
C LYS A 94 -11.97 21.22 -2.81
N ILE A 95 -10.72 20.85 -3.05
CA ILE A 95 -10.18 19.51 -2.83
C ILE A 95 -9.03 19.57 -1.83
N GLU A 96 -9.01 18.59 -0.94
CA GLU A 96 -7.91 18.35 -0.02
C GLU A 96 -7.38 16.95 -0.30
N LEU A 97 -6.10 16.87 -0.66
CA LEU A 97 -5.42 15.63 -0.96
C LEU A 97 -4.30 15.41 0.04
N ASN A 98 -4.22 14.20 0.57
CA ASN A 98 -3.19 13.75 1.48
C ASN A 98 -2.50 12.53 0.88
N PHE A 99 -1.17 12.55 0.84
CA PHE A 99 -0.37 11.46 0.28
C PHE A 99 0.42 10.80 1.40
N ASP A 100 0.25 9.49 1.56
CA ASP A 100 1.01 8.70 2.52
C ASP A 100 1.97 7.73 1.80
N GLN A 101 1.64 7.27 0.59
CA GLN A 101 2.41 6.31 -0.20
C GLN A 101 2.44 6.68 -1.69
N PHE A 102 3.38 6.12 -2.46
CA PHE A 102 3.51 6.44 -3.88
C PHE A 102 2.28 6.03 -4.71
N SER A 103 1.55 4.98 -4.32
CA SER A 103 0.31 4.59 -5.00
C SER A 103 -0.81 5.61 -4.87
N ASP A 104 -0.73 6.57 -3.96
CA ASP A 104 -1.76 7.60 -3.78
C ASP A 104 -1.79 8.62 -4.94
N PHE A 105 -0.74 8.66 -5.76
CA PHE A 105 -0.74 9.42 -7.02
C PHE A 105 -1.58 8.78 -8.12
N HIS A 106 -2.05 7.54 -7.94
CA HIS A 106 -2.96 6.92 -8.89
C HIS A 106 -4.34 7.59 -8.85
N PRO A 107 -5.01 7.75 -10.02
CA PRO A 107 -6.28 8.44 -10.10
C PRO A 107 -7.38 7.78 -9.27
N GLU A 108 -7.31 6.47 -9.05
CA GLU A 108 -8.24 5.75 -8.19
C GLU A 108 -8.16 6.22 -6.73
N SER A 109 -6.95 6.30 -6.17
CA SER A 109 -6.70 6.79 -4.81
C SER A 109 -7.13 8.25 -4.66
N LEU A 110 -6.83 9.09 -5.65
CA LEU A 110 -7.28 10.49 -5.68
C LEU A 110 -8.81 10.63 -5.67
N VAL A 111 -9.51 9.82 -6.47
CA VAL A 111 -10.98 9.82 -6.53
C VAL A 111 -11.59 9.41 -5.19
N ARG A 112 -10.99 8.43 -4.50
CA ARG A 112 -11.44 7.99 -3.18
C ARG A 112 -11.32 9.07 -2.11
N GLN A 113 -10.31 9.95 -2.20
CA GLN A 113 -10.12 11.04 -1.24
C GLN A 113 -11.14 12.17 -1.40
N VAL A 114 -11.69 12.37 -2.61
CA VAL A 114 -12.70 13.40 -2.88
C VAL A 114 -14.10 12.83 -2.62
N PRO A 115 -14.82 13.24 -1.55
CA PRO A 115 -16.04 12.54 -1.10
C PRO A 115 -17.14 12.44 -2.16
N ARG A 116 -17.26 13.47 -3.01
CA ARG A 116 -18.24 13.49 -4.11
C ARG A 116 -17.90 12.48 -5.21
N LEU A 117 -16.62 12.35 -5.57
CA LEU A 117 -16.20 11.41 -6.62
C LEU A 117 -16.16 9.98 -6.09
N ALA A 118 -15.83 9.78 -4.81
CA ALA A 118 -15.89 8.49 -4.14
C ALA A 118 -17.28 7.85 -4.24
N LYS A 119 -18.35 8.63 -4.00
CA LYS A 119 -19.74 8.15 -4.17
C LYS A 119 -20.07 7.72 -5.60
N LEU A 120 -19.52 8.41 -6.60
CA LEU A 120 -19.72 8.04 -8.00
C LEU A 120 -18.93 6.78 -8.37
N LEU A 121 -17.74 6.61 -7.80
CA LEU A 121 -16.95 5.39 -7.95
C LEU A 121 -17.68 4.19 -7.33
N GLU A 122 -18.25 4.37 -6.14
CA GLU A 122 -19.06 3.36 -5.47
C GLU A 122 -20.31 2.99 -6.29
N ALA A 123 -21.08 3.97 -6.74
CA ALA A 123 -22.23 3.73 -7.60
C ALA A 123 -21.84 2.97 -8.89
N ARG A 124 -20.70 3.33 -9.49
CA ARG A 124 -20.16 2.61 -10.66
C ARG A 124 -19.80 1.16 -10.32
N GLN A 125 -19.20 0.91 -9.16
CA GLN A 125 -18.87 -0.44 -8.72
C GLN A 125 -20.13 -1.27 -8.51
N GLN A 126 -21.14 -0.72 -7.82
CA GLN A 126 -22.43 -1.39 -7.63
C GLN A 126 -23.12 -1.73 -8.96
N LEU A 127 -23.08 -0.81 -9.94
CA LEU A 127 -23.61 -1.06 -11.27
C LEU A 127 -22.83 -2.15 -12.02
N ARG A 128 -21.50 -2.20 -11.85
CA ARG A 128 -20.67 -3.24 -12.46
C ARG A 128 -20.92 -4.60 -11.83
N ASP A 129 -21.12 -4.64 -10.51
CA ASP A 129 -21.45 -5.85 -9.78
C ASP A 129 -22.86 -6.33 -10.15
N LEU A 130 -23.80 -5.41 -10.36
CA LEU A 130 -25.13 -5.73 -10.89
C LEU A 130 -25.02 -6.32 -12.30
N LEU A 131 -24.25 -5.69 -13.19
CA LEU A 131 -24.01 -6.21 -14.54
C LEU A 131 -23.44 -7.63 -14.51
N GLY A 132 -22.46 -7.89 -13.64
CA GLY A 132 -21.88 -9.23 -13.47
C GLY A 132 -22.86 -10.27 -12.90
N LYS A 133 -23.87 -9.85 -12.12
CA LYS A 133 -24.93 -10.72 -11.62
C LYS A 133 -26.03 -11.01 -12.64
N LEU A 134 -26.21 -10.11 -13.60
CA LEU A 134 -27.15 -10.29 -14.71
C LEU A 134 -26.57 -11.19 -15.81
N ASP A 135 -25.24 -11.18 -15.96
CA ASP A 135 -24.54 -12.08 -16.88
C ASP A 135 -24.70 -13.54 -16.41
N GLY A 136 -25.70 -14.23 -16.96
CA GLY A 136 -26.04 -15.62 -16.66
C GLY A 136 -27.29 -15.84 -15.79
N ASN A 137 -28.05 -14.78 -15.45
CA ASN A 137 -29.31 -14.92 -14.71
C ASN A 137 -30.48 -14.21 -15.44
N ASP A 138 -31.11 -14.96 -16.35
CA ASP A 138 -32.25 -14.50 -17.16
C ASP A 138 -33.48 -14.12 -16.30
N GLU A 139 -33.66 -14.74 -15.13
CA GLU A 139 -34.76 -14.42 -14.23
C GLU A 139 -34.59 -13.01 -13.64
N LEU A 140 -33.39 -12.67 -13.17
CA LEU A 140 -33.08 -11.32 -12.65
C LEU A 140 -33.25 -10.25 -13.72
N ASP A 141 -32.84 -10.53 -14.96
CA ASP A 141 -33.00 -9.61 -16.08
C ASP A 141 -34.48 -9.31 -16.37
N SER A 142 -35.32 -10.36 -16.40
CA SER A 142 -36.77 -10.21 -16.61
C SER A 142 -37.45 -9.39 -15.49
N ILE A 143 -37.03 -9.56 -14.23
CA ILE A 143 -37.55 -8.83 -13.07
C ILE A 143 -37.13 -7.36 -13.14
N LEU A 144 -35.85 -7.08 -13.47
CA LEU A 144 -35.38 -5.72 -13.63
C LEU A 144 -36.08 -4.99 -14.77
N GLU A 145 -36.28 -5.65 -15.91
CA GLU A 145 -37.05 -5.07 -17.02
C GLU A 145 -38.46 -4.68 -16.59
N ARG A 146 -39.10 -5.50 -15.75
CA ARG A 146 -40.43 -5.23 -15.23
C ARG A 146 -40.42 -4.01 -14.30
N ILE A 147 -39.48 -3.96 -13.36
CA ILE A 147 -39.33 -2.86 -12.42
C ILE A 147 -39.03 -1.55 -13.16
N VAL A 148 -38.15 -1.56 -14.18
CA VAL A 148 -37.83 -0.36 -14.97
C VAL A 148 -39.05 0.18 -15.73
N LYS A 149 -39.96 -0.70 -16.17
CA LYS A 149 -41.21 -0.30 -16.86
C LYS A 149 -42.26 0.24 -15.89
N ASP A 150 -42.18 -0.08 -14.59
CA ASP A 150 -43.16 0.34 -13.57
C ASP A 150 -42.56 1.39 -12.59
N ALA A 151 -42.95 2.65 -12.81
CA ALA A 151 -42.44 3.80 -12.05
C ALA A 151 -42.78 3.76 -10.54
N ASP A 152 -43.84 3.03 -10.15
CA ASP A 152 -44.26 2.92 -8.75
C ASP A 152 -43.46 1.82 -8.00
N GLU A 153 -43.12 0.72 -8.69
CA GLU A 153 -42.23 -0.30 -8.15
C GLU A 153 -40.80 0.23 -7.99
N LEU A 154 -40.30 0.99 -8.96
CA LEU A 154 -39.00 1.68 -8.88
C LEU A 154 -38.88 2.57 -7.63
N LYS A 155 -39.93 3.34 -7.30
CA LYS A 155 -39.94 4.21 -6.13
C LYS A 155 -39.91 3.42 -4.81
N LYS A 156 -40.59 2.27 -4.76
CA LYS A 156 -40.56 1.37 -3.60
C LYS A 156 -39.19 0.72 -3.41
N VAL A 157 -38.55 0.28 -4.50
CA VAL A 157 -37.20 -0.29 -4.43
C VAL A 157 -36.18 0.79 -4.05
N GLN A 158 -36.28 2.00 -4.60
CA GLN A 158 -35.43 3.13 -4.18
C GLN A 158 -35.57 3.41 -2.68
N SER A 159 -36.80 3.52 -2.16
CA SER A 159 -36.99 3.82 -0.73
C SER A 159 -36.48 2.71 0.19
N GLN A 160 -36.57 1.45 -0.24
CA GLN A 160 -35.99 0.32 0.48
C GLN A 160 -34.46 0.30 0.41
N ALA A 161 -33.87 0.64 -0.74
CA ALA A 161 -32.42 0.72 -0.92
C ALA A 161 -31.80 1.82 -0.04
N TYR A 162 -32.41 3.01 0.04
CA TYR A 162 -31.94 4.09 0.92
C TYR A 162 -32.12 3.79 2.42
N ALA A 163 -33.03 2.89 2.80
CA ALA A 163 -33.19 2.45 4.18
C ALA A 163 -32.16 1.41 4.62
N GLY A 164 -31.54 0.67 3.69
CA GLY A 164 -30.53 -0.35 3.95
C GLY A 164 -29.16 0.20 4.38
N ASP A 165 -28.75 1.36 3.87
CA ASP A 165 -27.46 1.99 4.17
C ASP A 165 -27.36 2.57 5.59
N ALA A 166 -28.47 2.70 6.32
CA ALA A 166 -28.50 3.24 7.68
C ALA A 166 -28.22 2.19 8.77
N SER A 167 -28.01 0.91 8.42
CA SER A 167 -27.92 -0.19 9.38
C SER A 167 -26.56 -0.91 9.34
N GLN A 168 -25.73 -0.56 10.34
CA GLN A 168 -24.56 -1.28 10.91
C GLN A 168 -23.15 -0.99 10.33
N PRO A 169 -22.09 -0.92 11.18
CA PRO A 169 -21.95 -1.65 12.46
C PRO A 169 -21.47 -0.83 13.68
N GLN A 170 -22.34 -0.71 14.70
CA GLN A 170 -21.95 -0.69 16.11
C GLN A 170 -22.27 -2.08 16.69
N GLN A 171 -21.35 -3.04 16.53
CA GLN A 171 -21.36 -4.33 17.21
C GLN A 171 -19.97 -4.99 17.07
N ALA A 172 -18.95 -4.37 17.68
CA ALA A 172 -17.60 -4.97 17.80
C ALA A 172 -16.87 -4.58 19.10
N GLN A 173 -17.56 -4.05 20.11
CA GLN A 173 -16.98 -3.76 21.43
C GLN A 173 -17.87 -4.34 22.53
N GLN A 174 -17.97 -5.67 22.59
CA GLN A 174 -18.44 -6.39 23.77
C GLN A 174 -18.13 -7.90 23.62
N ALA A 175 -16.87 -8.23 23.36
CA ALA A 175 -16.37 -9.61 23.49
C ALA A 175 -14.83 -9.59 23.53
N GLN A 176 -14.25 -9.12 24.63
CA GLN A 176 -12.87 -9.42 25.04
C GLN A 176 -12.63 -8.91 26.47
N GLN A 177 -13.11 -9.69 27.46
CA GLN A 177 -12.44 -9.85 28.74
C GLN A 177 -12.12 -11.34 28.83
N PRO A 178 -10.85 -11.75 28.90
CA PRO A 178 -10.52 -13.12 29.26
C PRO A 178 -10.69 -13.28 30.78
N GLU A 179 -11.34 -14.38 31.12
CA GLU A 179 -11.47 -14.96 32.44
C GLU A 179 -10.09 -15.08 33.11
N GLN A 180 -9.93 -14.48 34.29
CA GLN A 180 -8.86 -14.85 35.22
C GLN A 180 -9.31 -16.12 35.93
N GLU A 181 -8.71 -17.22 35.51
CA GLU A 181 -8.84 -18.55 36.08
C GLU A 181 -8.30 -18.55 37.52
N ASP A 182 -9.14 -19.02 38.44
CA ASP A 182 -8.86 -19.34 39.82
C ASP A 182 -7.56 -20.17 39.95
N ALA A 183 -6.58 -19.62 40.65
CA ALA A 183 -5.49 -20.39 41.26
C ALA A 183 -5.51 -20.12 42.77
N ALA A 184 -6.38 -20.84 43.46
CA ALA A 184 -6.27 -21.07 44.89
C ALA A 184 -5.31 -22.24 45.14
N SER A 185 -4.37 -22.01 46.07
CA SER A 185 -3.73 -22.99 46.97
C SER A 185 -2.92 -24.17 46.38
N GLU A 186 -1.59 -24.09 46.47
CA GLU A 186 -0.73 -24.78 47.46
C GLU A 186 0.71 -24.24 47.39
#